data_AF-A0A1G4B0E9-F1
#
_entry.id   AF-A0A1G4B0E9-F1
#
_cell.length_a   1.000
_cell.length_b   1.000
_cell.length_c   1.000
_cell.angle_alpha   90.00
_cell.angle_beta   90.00
_cell.angle_gamma   90.00
#
_symmetry.space_group_name_H-M   'P 1'
#
loop_
_entity.id
_entity.type
_entity.pdbx_description
1 polymer ?
#
loop_
_entity_poly.entity_id
_entity_poly.type
_entity_poly.pdbx_seq_one_letter_code
_entity_poly.pdbx_strand_id
1 'polypeptide(L)'
;MQPTEVIGQECGSFSIKSLADAEALRSCPEIYGDVIIYPKLPSPAFDLEGVKIIHGNLLLNTDCPDLEDWRTCNGYDPITSISSGTLKEVRGRVYFSYHEWLTNISFPESTSVNDMFAIEKLDGLKCLDIDRLKSVAYMRLYASKLATLKLGAFGNVTGLNSYGGTVVKEISIGTNSLESLDGFFQEPELSLDQVTINNANQVKRLQIGVAKIDSLNLDWLSPGPTSNFTLVLGGSGITEMTIGHIETLQSLNGIERLPSLEKLSVGSYTSSGGNYY
;
A
#
# COMPACT_ATOMS: atom_id res chain seq x y z
N MET A 1 -45.98 -26.84 -10.00
CA MET A 1 -45.21 -25.71 -9.45
C MET A 1 -43.83 -25.79 -10.08
N GLN A 2 -43.54 -24.92 -11.04
CA GLN A 2 -42.18 -24.74 -11.53
C GLN A 2 -41.36 -24.09 -10.42
N PRO A 3 -40.10 -24.50 -10.19
CA PRO A 3 -39.20 -23.75 -9.34
C PRO A 3 -38.94 -22.41 -10.04
N THR A 4 -39.27 -21.32 -9.36
CA THR A 4 -38.84 -19.98 -9.75
C THR A 4 -37.32 -19.98 -9.65
N GLU A 5 -36.63 -20.06 -10.80
CA GLU A 5 -35.23 -19.67 -10.88
C GLU A 5 -35.15 -18.23 -10.37
N VAL A 6 -34.56 -18.06 -9.19
CA VAL A 6 -34.06 -16.75 -8.76
C VAL A 6 -32.92 -16.46 -9.71
N ILE A 7 -33.21 -15.74 -10.79
CA ILE A 7 -32.19 -15.12 -11.64
C ILE A 7 -31.34 -14.31 -10.67
N GLY A 8 -30.12 -14.78 -10.42
CA GLY A 8 -29.19 -14.14 -9.50
C GLY A 8 -29.07 -12.67 -9.88
N GLN A 9 -29.37 -11.79 -8.94
CA GLN A 9 -29.17 -10.36 -9.14
C GLN A 9 -27.69 -10.15 -9.45
N GLU A 10 -27.37 -9.79 -10.70
CA GLU A 10 -26.01 -9.40 -11.06
C GLU A 10 -25.67 -8.13 -10.28
N CYS A 11 -24.77 -8.28 -9.32
CA CYS A 11 -24.28 -7.19 -8.50
C CYS A 11 -23.30 -6.35 -9.34
N GLY A 12 -23.83 -5.37 -10.07
CA GLY A 12 -23.04 -4.39 -10.82
C GLY A 12 -22.28 -3.41 -9.92
N SER A 13 -21.85 -2.28 -10.46
CA SER A 13 -21.15 -1.25 -9.67
C SER A 13 -22.01 -0.68 -8.53
N PHE A 14 -21.39 -0.40 -7.39
CA PHE A 14 -22.01 0.22 -6.22
C PHE A 14 -21.41 1.59 -5.93
N SER A 15 -22.28 2.55 -5.64
CA SER A 15 -21.91 3.85 -5.06
C SER A 15 -22.50 3.93 -3.66
N ILE A 16 -21.64 3.89 -2.65
CA ILE A 16 -22.04 3.91 -1.25
C ILE A 16 -22.16 5.37 -0.82
N LYS A 17 -23.40 5.83 -0.67
CA LYS A 17 -23.74 7.19 -0.22
C LYS A 17 -24.57 7.18 1.06
N SER A 18 -24.95 6.00 1.54
CA SER A 18 -25.72 5.77 2.75
C SER A 18 -25.38 4.42 3.38
N LEU A 19 -25.84 4.19 4.62
CA LEU A 19 -25.74 2.88 5.27
C LEU A 19 -26.56 1.80 4.54
N ALA A 20 -27.69 2.17 3.93
CA ALA A 20 -28.51 1.24 3.16
C ALA A 20 -27.77 0.70 1.92
N ASP A 21 -26.94 1.52 1.27
CA ASP A 21 -26.09 1.08 0.16
C ASP A 21 -25.04 0.06 0.63
N ALA A 22 -24.50 0.25 1.84
CA ALA A 22 -23.61 -0.69 2.52
C ALA A 22 -24.29 -2.04 2.77
N GLU A 23 -25.52 -2.00 3.29
CA GLU A 23 -26.29 -3.19 3.62
C GLU A 23 -26.66 -3.97 2.36
N ALA A 24 -26.97 -3.28 1.26
CA ALA A 24 -27.26 -3.90 -0.03
C ALA A 24 -26.05 -4.70 -0.55
N LEU A 25 -24.83 -4.18 -0.38
CA LEU A 25 -23.58 -4.86 -0.76
C LEU A 25 -23.39 -6.21 -0.05
N ARG A 26 -23.89 -6.37 1.17
CA ARG A 26 -23.72 -7.63 1.93
C ARG A 26 -24.39 -8.83 1.26
N SER A 27 -25.38 -8.59 0.40
CA SER A 27 -26.05 -9.63 -0.40
C SER A 27 -25.29 -10.00 -1.69
N CYS A 28 -24.15 -9.34 -1.96
CA CYS A 28 -23.36 -9.44 -3.18
C CYS A 28 -21.94 -9.97 -2.90
N PRO A 29 -21.75 -11.31 -2.86
CA PRO A 29 -20.41 -11.89 -2.68
C PRO A 29 -19.42 -11.52 -3.78
N GLU A 30 -19.91 -11.26 -4.99
CA GLU A 30 -19.10 -10.84 -6.13
C GLU A 30 -19.71 -9.58 -6.74
N ILE A 31 -18.88 -8.60 -7.05
CA ILE A 31 -19.29 -7.31 -7.61
C ILE A 31 -18.67 -7.17 -9.00
N TYR A 32 -19.49 -7.18 -10.03
CA TYR A 32 -19.12 -7.05 -11.45
C TYR A 32 -19.03 -5.57 -11.85
N GLY A 33 -18.25 -4.81 -11.10
CA GLY A 33 -18.10 -3.37 -11.27
C GLY A 33 -17.25 -2.73 -10.19
N ASP A 34 -17.32 -1.40 -10.12
CA ASP A 34 -16.61 -0.61 -9.13
C ASP A 34 -17.41 -0.49 -7.83
N VAL A 35 -16.72 -0.41 -6.71
CA VAL A 35 -17.25 0.00 -5.41
C VAL A 35 -16.66 1.37 -5.07
N ILE A 36 -17.51 2.38 -5.02
CA ILE A 36 -17.13 3.76 -4.75
C ILE A 36 -17.73 4.19 -3.42
N ILE A 37 -16.88 4.47 -2.43
CA ILE A 37 -17.27 4.97 -1.11
C ILE A 37 -17.24 6.49 -1.16
N TYR A 38 -18.38 7.13 -0.88
CA TYR A 38 -18.46 8.58 -0.74
C TYR A 38 -18.26 8.99 0.72
N PRO A 39 -17.64 10.14 1.01
CA PRO A 39 -17.25 10.52 2.37
C PRO A 39 -18.42 11.06 3.19
N LYS A 40 -19.57 11.35 2.56
CA LYS A 40 -20.78 11.89 3.20
C LYS A 40 -21.64 10.81 3.85
N LEU A 41 -21.04 9.89 4.59
CA LEU A 41 -21.79 8.83 5.25
C LEU A 41 -22.14 9.23 6.68
N PRO A 42 -23.39 9.00 7.13
CA PRO A 42 -23.80 9.27 8.51
C PRO A 42 -23.13 8.32 9.54
N SER A 43 -22.34 7.34 9.09
CA SER A 43 -21.66 6.36 9.94
C SER A 43 -20.15 6.59 9.94
N PRO A 44 -19.50 6.62 11.12
CA PRO A 44 -18.05 6.76 11.22
C PRO A 44 -17.30 5.48 10.85
N ALA A 45 -17.97 4.34 10.75
CA ALA A 45 -17.36 3.07 10.40
C ALA A 45 -18.12 2.40 9.27
N PHE A 46 -17.36 1.81 8.35
CA PHE A 46 -17.90 1.19 7.16
C PHE A 46 -17.28 -0.19 6.97
N ASP A 47 -18.13 -1.21 6.79
CA ASP A 47 -17.69 -2.55 6.49
C ASP A 47 -18.26 -3.05 5.16
N LEU A 48 -17.45 -3.81 4.42
CA LEU A 48 -17.83 -4.53 3.19
C LEU A 48 -18.01 -6.02 3.50
N GLU A 49 -18.65 -6.35 4.63
CA GLU A 49 -18.86 -7.75 4.98
C GLU A 49 -19.75 -8.48 3.97
N GLY A 50 -19.42 -9.74 3.71
CA GLY A 50 -20.10 -10.57 2.70
C GLY A 50 -19.49 -10.46 1.30
N VAL A 51 -18.92 -9.31 0.94
CA VAL A 51 -18.23 -9.10 -0.34
C VAL A 51 -16.90 -9.87 -0.34
N LYS A 52 -16.68 -10.73 -1.34
CA LYS A 52 -15.47 -11.54 -1.48
C LYS A 52 -14.59 -11.08 -2.64
N ILE A 53 -15.20 -10.69 -3.76
CA ILE A 53 -14.49 -10.32 -4.99
C ILE A 53 -15.09 -9.03 -5.54
N ILE A 54 -14.23 -8.07 -5.87
CA ILE A 54 -14.60 -6.87 -6.64
C ILE A 54 -13.90 -6.97 -7.99
N HIS A 55 -14.66 -7.09 -9.07
CA HIS A 55 -14.10 -7.21 -10.43
C HIS A 55 -13.59 -5.87 -10.98
N GLY A 56 -14.11 -4.75 -10.45
CA GLY A 56 -13.60 -3.42 -10.73
C GLY A 56 -12.72 -2.90 -9.60
N ASN A 57 -12.85 -1.61 -9.33
CA ASN A 57 -12.05 -0.86 -8.38
C ASN A 57 -12.75 -0.75 -7.02
N LEU A 58 -11.96 -0.65 -5.95
CA LEU A 58 -12.41 -0.19 -4.64
C LEU A 58 -11.84 1.21 -4.39
N LEU A 59 -12.70 2.21 -4.43
CA LEU A 59 -12.32 3.61 -4.41
C LEU A 59 -12.95 4.32 -3.21
N LEU A 60 -12.15 5.13 -2.52
CA LEU A 60 -12.68 6.18 -1.65
C LEU A 60 -12.73 7.43 -2.51
N ASN A 61 -13.93 7.82 -2.95
CA ASN A 61 -14.09 9.05 -3.67
C ASN A 61 -13.94 10.20 -2.70
N THR A 62 -12.92 11.02 -2.88
CA THR A 62 -12.88 12.33 -2.27
C THR A 62 -13.51 13.29 -3.26
N ASP A 63 -14.82 13.55 -3.13
CA ASP A 63 -15.48 14.72 -3.73
C ASP A 63 -14.94 16.00 -3.06
N CYS A 64 -13.62 16.18 -3.09
CA CYS A 64 -12.93 17.35 -2.62
C CYS A 64 -12.56 18.19 -3.86
N PRO A 65 -13.29 19.28 -4.13
CA PRO A 65 -12.92 20.21 -5.18
C PRO A 65 -11.63 20.90 -4.77
N ASP A 66 -10.67 20.96 -5.70
CA ASP A 66 -9.29 21.47 -5.57
C ASP A 66 -8.27 20.56 -4.84
N LEU A 67 -7.39 19.98 -5.66
CA LEU A 67 -6.20 19.23 -5.26
C LEU A 67 -5.11 20.11 -4.60
N GLU A 68 -5.26 21.44 -4.67
CA GLU A 68 -4.26 22.39 -4.17
C GLU A 68 -4.36 22.61 -2.66
N ASP A 69 -5.55 22.51 -2.06
CA ASP A 69 -5.73 22.65 -0.61
C ASP A 69 -6.71 21.61 -0.07
N TRP A 70 -6.27 20.36 -0.02
CA TRP A 70 -6.98 19.23 0.60
C TRP A 70 -7.37 19.46 2.08
N ARG A 71 -6.81 20.49 2.74
CA ARG A 71 -7.20 20.90 4.09
C ARG A 71 -8.53 21.66 4.09
N THR A 72 -9.04 22.04 2.92
CA THR A 72 -10.35 22.68 2.73
C THR A 72 -11.49 21.69 2.54
N CYS A 73 -11.24 20.36 2.57
CA CYS A 73 -12.29 19.34 2.59
C CYS A 73 -13.09 19.33 3.93
N ASN A 74 -13.19 20.46 4.63
CA ASN A 74 -13.92 20.64 5.88
C ASN A 74 -15.42 20.71 5.63
N GLY A 75 -16.18 19.77 6.19
CA GLY A 75 -17.66 19.76 6.11
C GLY A 75 -18.30 18.40 5.82
N TYR A 76 -17.53 17.31 5.89
CA TYR A 76 -18.04 15.96 5.65
C TYR A 76 -18.03 15.14 6.94
N ASP A 77 -19.09 14.35 7.15
CA ASP A 77 -19.18 13.41 8.28
C ASP A 77 -18.01 12.42 8.18
N PRO A 78 -17.21 12.25 9.25
CA PRO A 78 -15.92 11.60 9.13
C PRO A 78 -16.07 10.08 9.03
N ILE A 79 -15.79 9.49 7.87
CA ILE A 79 -15.45 8.06 7.80
C ILE A 79 -14.12 7.86 8.53
N THR A 80 -14.17 7.14 9.65
CA THR A 80 -13.01 6.85 10.50
C THR A 80 -12.41 5.47 10.27
N SER A 81 -13.19 4.54 9.69
CA SER A 81 -12.72 3.19 9.38
C SER A 81 -13.42 2.58 8.15
N ILE A 82 -12.65 1.80 7.39
CA ILE A 82 -13.12 0.96 6.29
C ILE A 82 -12.58 -0.46 6.51
N SER A 83 -13.44 -1.47 6.53
CA SER A 83 -13.00 -2.86 6.78
C SER A 83 -13.74 -3.93 5.98
N SER A 84 -13.14 -5.11 5.85
CA SER A 84 -13.82 -6.33 5.43
C SER A 84 -13.03 -7.56 5.87
N GLY A 85 -13.66 -8.43 6.66
CA GLY A 85 -13.18 -9.76 7.01
C GLY A 85 -13.51 -10.82 5.96
N THR A 86 -14.05 -10.44 4.81
CA THR A 86 -14.48 -11.38 3.76
C THR A 86 -13.91 -11.06 2.38
N LEU A 87 -13.47 -9.82 2.13
CA LEU A 87 -12.87 -9.40 0.87
C LEU A 87 -11.54 -10.11 0.64
N LYS A 88 -11.45 -10.86 -0.45
CA LYS A 88 -10.28 -11.66 -0.83
C LYS A 88 -9.52 -11.10 -2.02
N GLU A 89 -10.21 -10.46 -2.95
CA GLU A 89 -9.63 -10.05 -4.23
C GLU A 89 -10.29 -8.77 -4.75
N VAL A 90 -9.46 -7.86 -5.27
CA VAL A 90 -9.89 -6.71 -6.07
C VAL A 90 -9.18 -6.79 -7.42
N ARG A 91 -9.92 -6.96 -8.51
CA ARG A 91 -9.35 -7.14 -9.86
C ARG A 91 -8.98 -5.82 -10.55
N GLY A 92 -9.48 -4.70 -10.04
CA GLY A 92 -8.99 -3.37 -10.37
C GLY A 92 -8.03 -2.85 -9.31
N ARG A 93 -8.12 -1.55 -9.02
CA ARG A 93 -7.31 -0.87 -8.01
C ARG A 93 -8.03 -0.71 -6.68
N VAL A 94 -7.26 -0.76 -5.60
CA VAL A 94 -7.65 -0.20 -4.30
C VAL A 94 -6.99 1.17 -4.20
N TYR A 95 -7.78 2.24 -4.19
CA TYR A 95 -7.26 3.60 -4.15
C TYR A 95 -7.99 4.44 -3.12
N PHE A 96 -7.31 4.75 -2.03
CA PHE A 96 -7.80 5.66 -0.99
C PHE A 96 -6.86 6.84 -0.86
N SER A 97 -7.40 8.05 -0.98
CA SER A 97 -6.60 9.26 -0.88
C SER A 97 -7.31 10.39 -0.13
N TYR A 98 -6.55 11.42 0.25
CA TYR A 98 -7.03 12.72 0.75
C TYR A 98 -8.15 12.67 1.81
N HIS A 99 -7.99 11.85 2.85
CA HIS A 99 -8.99 11.71 3.91
C HIS A 99 -8.36 11.81 5.31
N GLU A 100 -8.54 12.96 5.97
CA GLU A 100 -7.94 13.25 7.28
C GLU A 100 -8.51 12.41 8.44
N TRP A 101 -9.77 12.01 8.33
CA TRP A 101 -10.43 11.31 9.42
C TRP A 101 -10.29 9.79 9.37
N LEU A 102 -9.83 9.24 8.24
CA LEU A 102 -9.74 7.79 8.08
C LEU A 102 -8.55 7.29 8.89
N THR A 103 -8.84 6.64 10.01
CA THR A 103 -7.84 6.20 10.99
C THR A 103 -7.49 4.72 10.89
N ASN A 104 -8.40 3.90 10.37
CA ASN A 104 -8.21 2.45 10.28
C ASN A 104 -8.69 1.90 8.92
N ILE A 105 -7.85 1.10 8.28
CA ILE A 105 -8.23 0.28 7.12
C ILE A 105 -7.89 -1.18 7.44
N SER A 106 -8.82 -2.10 7.21
CA SER A 106 -8.61 -3.51 7.54
C SER A 106 -9.24 -4.46 6.53
N PHE A 107 -8.38 -5.15 5.76
CA PHE A 107 -8.75 -6.22 4.83
C PHE A 107 -7.89 -7.47 5.09
N PRO A 108 -8.00 -8.09 6.27
CA PRO A 108 -7.09 -9.17 6.70
C PRO A 108 -7.19 -10.42 5.84
N GLU A 109 -8.30 -10.63 5.14
CA GLU A 109 -8.51 -11.76 4.23
C GLU A 109 -8.16 -11.44 2.77
N SER A 110 -7.78 -10.19 2.46
CA SER A 110 -7.41 -9.79 1.10
C SER A 110 -6.09 -10.44 0.71
N THR A 111 -6.07 -11.08 -0.45
CA THR A 111 -4.93 -11.84 -0.95
C THR A 111 -4.32 -11.22 -2.20
N SER A 112 -5.10 -10.49 -2.99
CA SER A 112 -4.65 -9.90 -4.24
C SER A 112 -5.38 -8.60 -4.61
N VAL A 113 -4.61 -7.68 -5.19
CA VAL A 113 -5.11 -6.53 -5.95
C VAL A 113 -4.44 -6.56 -7.31
N ASN A 114 -5.18 -6.77 -8.40
CA ASN A 114 -4.55 -7.07 -9.69
C ASN A 114 -3.91 -5.86 -10.37
N ASP A 115 -4.32 -4.65 -9.97
CA ASP A 115 -3.72 -3.39 -10.40
C ASP A 115 -3.00 -2.75 -9.20
N MET A 116 -3.34 -1.52 -8.85
CA MET A 116 -2.68 -0.76 -7.80
C MET A 116 -3.35 -0.92 -6.43
N PHE A 117 -2.54 -1.15 -5.38
CA PHE A 117 -2.93 -0.85 -4.00
C PHE A 117 -2.26 0.46 -3.59
N ALA A 118 -3.06 1.51 -3.42
CA ALA A 118 -2.56 2.85 -3.14
C ALA A 118 -3.33 3.53 -2.01
N ILE A 119 -2.55 3.94 -1.02
CA ILE A 119 -2.94 4.82 0.07
C ILE A 119 -2.14 6.11 -0.10
N GLU A 120 -2.82 7.23 -0.35
CA GLU A 120 -2.15 8.50 -0.63
C GLU A 120 -2.64 9.63 0.27
N LYS A 121 -1.73 10.26 1.01
CA LYS A 121 -2.05 11.45 1.82
C LYS A 121 -3.20 11.19 2.81
N LEU A 122 -3.21 9.99 3.40
CA LEU A 122 -4.09 9.67 4.52
C LEU A 122 -3.38 9.98 5.84
N ASP A 123 -3.22 11.27 6.14
CA ASP A 123 -2.52 11.73 7.35
C ASP A 123 -3.25 11.41 8.67
N GLY A 124 -4.48 10.92 8.59
CA GLY A 124 -5.23 10.36 9.71
C GLY A 124 -4.94 8.89 9.99
N LEU A 125 -4.43 8.15 9.01
CA LEU A 125 -4.36 6.69 9.05
C LEU A 125 -3.34 6.24 10.10
N LYS A 126 -3.80 5.46 11.08
CA LYS A 126 -2.99 4.91 12.17
C LYS A 126 -2.78 3.40 12.03
N CYS A 127 -3.78 2.69 11.51
CA CYS A 127 -3.73 1.24 11.36
C CYS A 127 -4.07 0.84 9.91
N LEU A 128 -3.21 0.01 9.33
CA LEU A 128 -3.46 -0.68 8.06
C LEU A 128 -3.27 -2.18 8.30
N ASP A 129 -4.33 -2.96 8.09
CA ASP A 129 -4.30 -4.43 8.17
C ASP A 129 -4.58 -5.03 6.80
N ILE A 130 -3.52 -5.57 6.18
CA ILE A 130 -3.53 -6.26 4.89
C ILE A 130 -2.65 -7.52 5.00
N ASP A 131 -2.73 -8.19 6.15
CA ASP A 131 -1.81 -9.27 6.55
C ASP A 131 -1.65 -10.36 5.49
N ARG A 132 -2.71 -10.70 4.77
CA ARG A 132 -2.69 -11.74 3.74
C ARG A 132 -2.47 -11.25 2.32
N LEU A 133 -2.26 -9.95 2.11
CA LEU A 133 -2.07 -9.40 0.77
C LEU A 133 -0.73 -9.86 0.21
N LYS A 134 -0.77 -10.74 -0.79
CA LYS A 134 0.42 -11.37 -1.36
C LYS A 134 0.78 -10.86 -2.74
N SER A 135 -0.20 -10.37 -3.49
CA SER A 135 0.00 -9.96 -4.88
C SER A 135 -0.59 -8.58 -5.14
N VAL A 136 0.22 -7.71 -5.72
CA VAL A 136 -0.18 -6.41 -6.27
C VAL A 136 0.45 -6.22 -7.65
N ALA A 137 -0.07 -5.33 -8.49
CA ALA A 137 0.75 -4.84 -9.60
C ALA A 137 1.68 -3.71 -9.17
N TYR A 138 1.17 -2.83 -8.31
CA TYR A 138 1.87 -1.65 -7.82
C TYR A 138 1.46 -1.35 -6.38
N MET A 139 2.42 -1.03 -5.52
CA MET A 139 2.17 -0.68 -4.12
C MET A 139 2.59 0.76 -3.83
N ARG A 140 1.66 1.53 -3.27
CA ARG A 140 1.94 2.88 -2.81
C ARG A 140 1.33 3.14 -1.44
N LEU A 141 2.16 3.52 -0.48
CA LEU A 141 1.75 3.75 0.90
C LEU A 141 2.31 5.07 1.43
N TYR A 142 1.55 6.16 1.26
CA TYR A 142 1.86 7.46 1.82
C TYR A 142 0.88 7.79 2.96
N ALA A 143 1.28 7.43 4.18
CA ALA A 143 0.53 7.63 5.41
C ALA A 143 1.48 8.01 6.55
N SER A 144 1.65 9.32 6.77
CA SER A 144 2.66 9.88 7.68
C SER A 144 2.50 9.42 9.14
N LYS A 145 1.25 9.23 9.59
CA LYS A 145 0.90 8.82 10.96
C LYS A 145 0.61 7.32 11.13
N LEU A 146 0.90 6.51 10.12
CA LEU A 146 0.68 5.07 10.17
C LEU A 146 1.61 4.46 11.24
N ALA A 147 1.01 4.00 12.34
CA ALA A 147 1.73 3.47 13.49
C ALA A 147 1.68 1.94 13.53
N THR A 148 0.66 1.33 12.94
CA THR A 148 0.50 -0.12 12.88
C THR A 148 0.27 -0.54 11.43
N LEU A 149 1.19 -1.33 10.90
CA LEU A 149 1.05 -2.03 9.64
C LEU A 149 1.08 -3.53 9.92
N LYS A 150 -0.01 -4.23 9.63
CA LYS A 150 -0.01 -5.69 9.54
C LYS A 150 0.03 -6.06 8.07
N LEU A 151 1.14 -6.67 7.69
CA LEU A 151 1.46 -7.05 6.35
C LEU A 151 2.35 -8.28 6.45
N GLY A 152 1.89 -9.40 5.90
CA GLY A 152 2.72 -10.58 5.66
C GLY A 152 3.72 -10.33 4.54
N ALA A 153 4.50 -11.35 4.17
CA ALA A 153 5.44 -11.23 3.06
C ALA A 153 4.70 -11.03 1.72
N PHE A 154 5.03 -9.95 1.00
CA PHE A 154 4.59 -9.77 -0.39
C PHE A 154 5.23 -10.85 -1.26
N GLY A 155 4.41 -11.70 -1.87
CA GLY A 155 4.88 -12.77 -2.74
C GLY A 155 5.12 -12.33 -4.18
N ASN A 156 4.40 -11.31 -4.66
CA ASN A 156 4.41 -10.93 -6.07
C ASN A 156 4.10 -9.44 -6.30
N VAL A 157 4.92 -8.80 -7.12
CA VAL A 157 4.63 -7.48 -7.72
C VAL A 157 4.69 -7.65 -9.23
N THR A 158 3.53 -7.59 -9.89
CA THR A 158 3.44 -7.90 -11.34
C THR A 158 3.93 -6.77 -12.22
N GLY A 159 3.86 -5.52 -11.73
CA GLY A 159 4.22 -4.32 -12.47
C GLY A 159 3.21 -3.89 -13.54
N LEU A 160 2.06 -4.57 -13.65
CA LEU A 160 0.98 -4.21 -14.58
C LEU A 160 0.34 -2.87 -14.15
N ASN A 161 0.89 -1.75 -14.58
CA ASN A 161 0.22 -0.46 -14.42
C ASN A 161 -0.78 -0.23 -15.56
N SER A 162 -1.92 0.39 -15.24
CA SER A 162 -2.89 0.82 -16.25
C SER A 162 -2.44 2.07 -17.03
N TYR A 163 -1.36 2.73 -16.59
CA TYR A 163 -0.87 4.00 -17.14
C TYR A 163 0.34 3.80 -18.04
N GLY A 164 0.10 3.60 -19.34
CA GLY A 164 1.12 3.73 -20.38
C GLY A 164 1.77 2.43 -20.85
N GLY A 165 1.36 1.28 -20.32
CA GLY A 165 1.79 -0.04 -20.81
C GLY A 165 3.24 -0.41 -20.44
N THR A 166 3.90 0.38 -19.60
CA THR A 166 5.22 0.07 -19.07
C THR A 166 5.06 -0.81 -17.84
N VAL A 167 5.57 -2.03 -17.89
CA VAL A 167 5.58 -2.91 -16.73
C VAL A 167 6.68 -2.44 -15.78
N VAL A 168 6.30 -1.87 -14.63
CA VAL A 168 7.25 -1.42 -13.58
C VAL A 168 6.83 -2.02 -12.25
N LYS A 169 7.64 -2.93 -11.74
CA LYS A 169 7.45 -3.56 -10.43
C LYS A 169 7.93 -2.63 -9.33
N GLU A 170 7.01 -1.79 -8.84
CA GLU A 170 7.35 -0.73 -7.90
C GLU A 170 6.65 -0.88 -6.53
N ILE A 171 7.44 -0.62 -5.49
CA ILE A 171 6.97 -0.38 -4.13
C ILE A 171 7.42 1.02 -3.71
N SER A 172 6.46 1.90 -3.42
CA SER A 172 6.72 3.23 -2.92
C SER A 172 6.07 3.46 -1.56
N ILE A 173 6.86 3.79 -0.55
CA ILE A 173 6.43 3.93 0.84
C ILE A 173 6.82 5.32 1.33
N GLY A 174 5.93 5.95 2.07
CA GLY A 174 6.11 7.23 2.74
C GLY A 174 5.43 7.23 4.10
N THR A 175 6.20 7.15 5.18
CA THR A 175 5.65 7.07 6.54
C THR A 175 6.62 7.64 7.55
N ASN A 176 6.15 8.38 8.55
CA ASN A 176 7.01 8.97 9.57
C ASN A 176 6.92 8.24 10.91
N SER A 177 6.08 7.21 11.01
CA SER A 177 5.67 6.63 12.29
C SER A 177 5.92 5.11 12.39
N LEU A 178 6.11 4.41 11.27
CA LEU A 178 6.48 2.99 11.30
C LEU A 178 7.93 2.78 11.74
N GLU A 179 8.14 1.82 12.63
CA GLU A 179 9.47 1.45 13.14
C GLU A 179 10.17 0.39 12.28
N SER A 180 9.41 -0.37 11.48
CA SER A 180 9.92 -1.38 10.56
C SER A 180 9.10 -1.42 9.27
N LEU A 181 9.78 -1.73 8.17
CA LEU A 181 9.20 -1.98 6.84
C LEU A 181 9.62 -3.36 6.31
N ASP A 182 10.14 -4.24 7.16
CA ASP A 182 10.76 -5.49 6.71
C ASP A 182 9.76 -6.41 6.01
N GLY A 183 8.47 -6.35 6.37
CA GLY A 183 7.38 -7.14 5.75
C GLY A 183 7.29 -6.99 4.23
N PHE A 184 7.70 -5.85 3.68
CA PHE A 184 7.72 -5.61 2.23
C PHE A 184 8.80 -6.40 1.49
N PHE A 185 9.84 -6.84 2.19
CA PHE A 185 11.09 -7.34 1.58
C PHE A 185 11.53 -8.67 2.18
N GLN A 186 10.58 -9.57 2.50
CA GLN A 186 10.89 -10.88 3.08
C GLN A 186 10.90 -12.03 2.07
N GLU A 187 10.40 -11.82 0.85
CA GLU A 187 10.26 -12.86 -0.16
C GLU A 187 11.51 -12.97 -1.04
N PRO A 188 12.29 -14.06 -0.96
CA PRO A 188 13.55 -14.20 -1.69
C PRO A 188 13.40 -14.18 -3.21
N GLU A 189 12.30 -14.74 -3.71
CA GLU A 189 12.04 -14.82 -5.15
C GLU A 189 11.53 -13.51 -5.76
N LEU A 190 11.22 -12.51 -4.91
CA LEU A 190 10.73 -11.23 -5.38
C LEU A 190 11.84 -10.46 -6.13
N SER A 191 11.45 -9.89 -7.26
CA SER A 191 12.28 -9.00 -8.07
C SER A 191 11.50 -7.71 -8.29
N LEU A 192 12.13 -6.58 -7.99
CA LEU A 192 11.54 -5.24 -8.11
C LEU A 192 12.35 -4.41 -9.09
N ASP A 193 11.68 -3.55 -9.82
CA ASP A 193 12.35 -2.59 -10.71
C ASP A 193 12.67 -1.31 -9.92
N GLN A 194 11.75 -0.89 -9.05
CA GLN A 194 11.91 0.31 -8.25
C GLN A 194 11.40 0.13 -6.82
N VAL A 195 12.22 0.55 -5.86
CA VAL A 195 11.82 0.71 -4.47
C VAL A 195 12.09 2.15 -4.08
N THR A 196 11.08 2.84 -3.56
CA THR A 196 11.25 4.20 -3.05
C THR A 196 10.74 4.26 -1.61
N ILE A 197 11.63 4.60 -0.68
CA ILE A 197 11.30 4.80 0.72
C ILE A 197 11.47 6.28 1.03
N ASN A 198 10.36 6.92 1.41
CA ASN A 198 10.26 8.33 1.73
C ASN A 198 10.01 8.53 3.23
N ASN A 199 10.70 9.48 3.85
CA ASN A 199 10.39 10.01 5.18
C ASN A 199 10.29 8.98 6.32
N ALA A 200 10.94 7.81 6.20
CA ALA A 200 10.93 6.70 7.16
C ALA A 200 11.72 7.01 8.45
N ASN A 201 11.38 8.09 9.15
CA ASN A 201 12.17 8.69 10.22
C ASN A 201 12.32 7.81 11.48
N GLN A 202 11.37 6.91 11.72
CA GLN A 202 11.39 5.99 12.87
C GLN A 202 12.03 4.64 12.52
N VAL A 203 12.22 4.34 11.23
CA VAL A 203 12.93 3.14 10.80
C VAL A 203 14.42 3.35 11.06
N LYS A 204 14.98 2.57 11.97
CA LYS A 204 16.44 2.60 12.28
C LYS A 204 17.22 1.57 11.49
N ARG A 205 16.54 0.53 11.03
CA ARG A 205 17.12 -0.58 10.31
C ARG A 205 16.11 -1.06 9.28
N LEU A 206 16.53 -1.17 8.03
CA LEU A 206 15.72 -1.73 6.95
C LEU A 206 16.44 -2.92 6.36
N GLN A 207 15.82 -4.09 6.42
CA GLN A 207 16.32 -5.25 5.72
C GLN A 207 15.69 -5.36 4.34
N ILE A 208 16.55 -5.44 3.32
CA ILE A 208 16.17 -5.77 1.96
C ILE A 208 16.47 -7.25 1.73
N GLY A 209 15.45 -8.08 1.87
CA GLY A 209 15.50 -9.52 1.66
C GLY A 209 14.80 -9.96 0.37
N VAL A 210 15.13 -9.32 -0.76
CA VAL A 210 14.67 -9.70 -2.11
C VAL A 210 15.87 -9.94 -3.03
N ALA A 211 15.79 -10.85 -4.01
CA ALA A 211 16.96 -11.21 -4.83
C ALA A 211 17.42 -10.09 -5.78
N LYS A 212 16.49 -9.28 -6.29
CA LYS A 212 16.80 -8.25 -7.30
C LYS A 212 16.04 -6.95 -7.08
N ILE A 213 16.75 -5.82 -7.14
CA ILE A 213 16.18 -4.47 -7.24
C ILE A 213 16.92 -3.69 -8.33
N ASP A 214 16.25 -3.15 -9.35
CA ASP A 214 16.96 -2.31 -10.33
C ASP A 214 17.32 -0.92 -9.77
N SER A 215 16.40 -0.28 -9.03
CA SER A 215 16.64 1.02 -8.35
C SER A 215 16.09 1.01 -6.92
N LEU A 216 16.96 1.28 -5.95
CA LEU A 216 16.63 1.46 -4.54
C LEU A 216 16.88 2.92 -4.14
N ASN A 217 15.81 3.68 -3.99
CA ASN A 217 15.86 5.11 -3.66
C ASN A 217 15.39 5.30 -2.22
N LEU A 218 16.27 5.90 -1.42
CA LEU A 218 16.03 6.17 -0.01
C LEU A 218 16.08 7.69 0.21
N ASP A 219 14.90 8.29 0.25
CA ASP A 219 14.68 9.73 0.37
C ASP A 219 14.13 10.05 1.78
N TRP A 220 14.83 10.90 2.52
CA TRP A 220 14.33 11.43 3.79
C TRP A 220 14.26 12.95 3.67
N LEU A 221 13.04 13.52 3.70
CA LEU A 221 12.83 14.96 3.61
C LEU A 221 12.89 15.67 4.97
N SER A 222 13.43 15.06 6.03
CA SER A 222 13.62 15.81 7.27
C SER A 222 15.03 16.40 7.30
N PRO A 223 15.22 17.71 7.05
CA PRO A 223 16.47 18.38 7.39
C PRO A 223 16.72 18.18 8.88
N GLY A 224 17.83 17.53 9.23
CA GLY A 224 18.10 17.07 10.58
C GLY A 224 19.46 16.41 10.70
N PRO A 225 19.87 16.03 11.93
CA PRO A 225 21.14 15.33 12.14
C PRO A 225 21.17 14.01 11.37
N THR A 226 22.39 13.54 11.08
CA THR A 226 22.69 12.26 10.43
C THR A 226 21.68 11.17 10.78
N SER A 227 21.11 10.53 9.76
CA SER A 227 20.13 9.46 9.98
C SER A 227 20.78 8.32 10.78
N ASN A 228 20.10 7.81 11.81
CA ASN A 228 20.49 6.58 12.51
C ASN A 228 20.06 5.32 11.74
N PHE A 229 19.89 5.44 10.42
CA PHE A 229 19.33 4.41 9.57
C PHE A 229 20.44 3.49 9.03
N THR A 230 20.27 2.19 9.23
CA THR A 230 21.17 1.15 8.70
C THR A 230 20.45 0.33 7.64
N LEU A 231 21.00 0.30 6.43
CA LEU A 231 20.51 -0.56 5.35
C LEU A 231 21.13 -1.95 5.53
N VAL A 232 20.32 -3.00 5.58
CA VAL A 232 20.81 -4.38 5.65
C VAL A 232 20.43 -5.13 4.40
N LEU A 233 21.42 -5.71 3.74
CA LEU A 233 21.28 -6.44 2.49
C LEU A 233 21.34 -7.94 2.75
N GLY A 234 20.32 -8.65 2.28
CA GLY A 234 20.18 -10.09 2.39
C GLY A 234 18.90 -10.47 3.14
N GLY A 235 18.54 -11.74 3.03
CA GLY A 235 17.35 -12.29 3.67
C GLY A 235 17.49 -13.78 3.92
N SER A 236 16.49 -14.36 4.59
CA SER A 236 16.40 -15.81 4.74
C SER A 236 16.31 -16.45 3.35
N GLY A 237 17.19 -17.39 3.02
CA GLY A 237 17.18 -18.06 1.71
C GLY A 237 17.82 -17.28 0.55
N ILE A 238 18.34 -16.07 0.77
CA ILE A 238 19.06 -15.32 -0.26
C ILE A 238 20.57 -15.53 -0.12
N THR A 239 21.17 -16.15 -1.13
CA THR A 239 22.63 -16.31 -1.28
C THR A 239 23.24 -15.37 -2.31
N GLU A 240 22.43 -14.88 -3.26
CA GLU A 240 22.85 -13.94 -4.29
C GLU A 240 21.86 -12.77 -4.39
N MET A 241 22.37 -11.55 -4.47
CA MET A 241 21.57 -10.34 -4.59
C MET A 241 22.18 -9.40 -5.61
N THR A 242 21.33 -8.81 -6.47
CA THR A 242 21.71 -7.78 -7.42
C THR A 242 20.91 -6.52 -7.19
N ILE A 243 21.60 -5.39 -7.01
CA ILE A 243 21.00 -4.07 -6.96
C ILE A 243 21.59 -3.22 -8.08
N GLY A 244 20.77 -2.74 -9.02
CA GLY A 244 21.26 -1.94 -10.15
C GLY A 244 21.82 -0.59 -9.67
N HIS A 245 21.02 0.13 -8.89
CA HIS A 245 21.36 1.43 -8.34
C HIS A 245 20.85 1.60 -6.91
N ILE A 246 21.68 2.16 -6.04
CA ILE A 246 21.27 2.64 -4.72
C ILE A 246 21.45 4.16 -4.68
N GLU A 247 20.37 4.88 -4.40
CA GLU A 247 20.39 6.33 -4.16
C GLU A 247 19.98 6.64 -2.72
N THR A 248 20.73 7.52 -2.08
CA THR A 248 20.38 8.05 -0.75
C THR A 248 20.44 9.57 -0.77
N LEU A 249 19.36 10.25 -0.40
CA LEU A 249 19.39 11.72 -0.27
C LEU A 249 20.05 12.19 1.03
N GLN A 250 20.15 11.33 2.04
CA GLN A 250 20.85 11.60 3.29
C GLN A 250 21.85 10.51 3.64
N SER A 251 22.80 10.84 4.53
CA SER A 251 23.80 9.88 5.01
C SER A 251 23.15 8.73 5.78
N LEU A 252 23.47 7.49 5.39
CA LEU A 252 23.18 6.29 6.17
C LEU A 252 24.14 6.19 7.37
N ASN A 253 23.70 5.57 8.46
CA ASN A 253 24.58 5.14 9.54
C ASN A 253 25.51 4.00 9.08
N GLY A 254 25.02 3.14 8.19
CA GLY A 254 25.81 2.06 7.63
C GLY A 254 25.04 1.21 6.61
N ILE A 255 25.79 0.40 5.88
CA ILE A 255 25.28 -0.68 5.05
C ILE A 255 25.87 -1.99 5.57
N GLU A 256 24.99 -2.91 5.96
CA GLU A 256 25.37 -4.23 6.45
C GLU A 256 24.97 -5.30 5.44
N ARG A 257 25.67 -6.42 5.49
CA ARG A 257 25.36 -7.62 4.71
C ARG A 257 25.08 -8.77 5.67
N LEU A 258 23.95 -9.46 5.50
CA LEU A 258 23.69 -10.67 6.27
C LEU A 258 24.65 -11.80 5.86
N PRO A 259 25.07 -12.68 6.80
CA PRO A 259 26.02 -13.75 6.49
C PRO A 259 25.54 -14.75 5.43
N SER A 260 24.22 -14.90 5.25
CA SER A 260 23.64 -15.76 4.22
C SER A 260 23.90 -15.25 2.80
N LEU A 261 24.12 -13.94 2.62
CA LEU A 261 24.33 -13.33 1.32
C LEU A 261 25.79 -13.50 0.86
N GLU A 262 26.06 -14.59 0.15
CA GLU A 262 27.40 -14.94 -0.35
C GLU A 262 27.88 -13.97 -1.44
N LYS A 263 27.01 -13.63 -2.39
CA LYS A 263 27.31 -12.74 -3.51
C LYS A 263 26.38 -11.52 -3.52
N LEU A 264 26.99 -10.34 -3.52
CA LEU A 264 26.29 -9.07 -3.68
C LEU A 264 26.87 -8.33 -4.87
N SER A 265 26.02 -7.94 -5.83
CA SER A 265 26.38 -7.06 -6.93
C SER A 265 25.60 -5.75 -6.80
N VAL A 266 26.32 -4.63 -6.78
CA VAL A 266 25.73 -3.29 -6.80
C VAL A 266 26.30 -2.55 -8.00
N GLY A 267 25.45 -2.12 -8.94
CA GLY A 267 25.89 -1.45 -10.17
C GLY A 267 26.45 -0.06 -9.89
N SER A 268 25.70 0.77 -9.16
CA SER A 268 26.16 2.08 -8.71
C SER A 268 25.53 2.49 -7.37
N TYR A 269 26.24 3.35 -6.65
CA TYR A 269 25.79 3.95 -5.39
C TYR A 269 25.99 5.47 -5.47
N THR A 270 24.91 6.22 -5.27
CA THR A 270 24.95 7.68 -5.17
C THR A 270 24.45 8.10 -3.79
N SER A 271 25.20 9.00 -3.16
CA SER A 271 24.78 9.63 -1.92
C SER A 271 24.89 11.13 -2.07
N SER A 272 23.76 11.80 -1.89
CA SER A 272 23.67 13.26 -1.84
C SER A 272 23.87 13.80 -0.42
N GLY A 273 24.34 12.94 0.51
CA GLY A 273 24.58 13.22 1.92
C GLY A 273 25.57 14.34 2.17
N GLY A 274 25.11 15.57 2.01
CA GLY A 274 25.70 16.79 2.56
C GLY A 274 24.76 17.33 3.61
N ASN A 275 25.28 17.59 4.81
CA ASN A 275 24.55 18.39 5.79
C ASN A 275 24.24 19.75 5.15
N TYR A 276 23.01 19.98 4.72
CA TYR A 276 22.50 21.33 4.59
C TYR A 276 22.30 21.85 6.03
N TYR A 277 23.38 22.32 6.65
CA TYR A 277 23.35 23.11 7.87
C TYR A 277 22.87 24.53 7.55
#